data_AF-A0A1X7UHX9-F1
#
_entry.id   AF-A0A1X7UHX9-F1
#
_cell.length_a   1.000
_cell.length_b   1.000
_cell.length_c   1.000
_cell.angle_alpha   90.00
_cell.angle_beta   90.00
_cell.angle_gamma   90.00
#
_symmetry.space_group_name_H-M   'P 1'
#
loop_
_entity.id
_entity.type
_entity.pdbx_description
1 polymer ?
#
loop_
_entity_poly.entity_id
_entity_poly.type
_entity_poly.pdbx_seq_one_letter_code
_entity_poly.pdbx_strand_id
1 'polypeptide(L)'
;MHQTGGHGSIGYQYDWKLEEAQKNILRTHTTAVSTRMLYKLGQQKEFTPVKYFSIDRVFRNETLDATHLAEFHQIEGVVTDYNLTLGDLMGVLYAFFSKMGKY
;
A
#
# COMPACT_ATOMS: atom_id res chain seq x y z
N MET A 1 -18.60 4.76 -3.55
CA MET A 1 -17.65 3.73 -3.06
C MET A 1 -17.51 3.76 -1.53
N HIS A 2 -16.88 4.76 -0.93
CA HIS A 2 -16.54 4.75 0.51
C HIS A 2 -17.77 4.77 1.44
N GLN A 3 -18.77 5.61 1.14
CA GLN A 3 -19.98 5.77 1.96
C GLN A 3 -21.06 4.73 1.61
N THR A 4 -21.59 4.76 0.39
CA THR A 4 -22.76 3.97 -0.03
C THR A 4 -22.44 2.68 -0.80
N GLY A 5 -21.16 2.33 -0.97
CA GLY A 5 -20.73 1.16 -1.76
C GLY A 5 -20.49 1.45 -3.25
N GLY A 6 -20.25 0.37 -4.01
CA GLY A 6 -19.85 0.37 -5.43
C GLY A 6 -18.99 -0.84 -5.79
N HIS A 7 -18.96 -1.22 -7.08
CA HIS A 7 -18.23 -2.39 -7.60
C HIS A 7 -18.45 -3.70 -6.80
N GLY A 8 -19.69 -3.96 -6.38
CA GLY A 8 -20.05 -5.16 -5.61
C GLY A 8 -19.82 -5.06 -4.10
N SER A 9 -19.23 -3.97 -3.60
CA SER A 9 -19.12 -3.68 -2.16
C SER A 9 -20.30 -2.84 -1.65
N ILE A 10 -20.70 -3.08 -0.40
CA ILE A 10 -21.71 -2.27 0.31
C ILE A 10 -21.14 -0.96 0.88
N GLY A 11 -19.83 -0.72 0.80
CA GLY A 11 -19.19 0.44 1.40
C GLY A 11 -19.17 0.37 2.94
N TYR A 12 -18.84 1.49 3.59
CA TYR A 12 -18.72 1.55 5.05
C TYR A 12 -19.96 2.12 5.76
N GLN A 13 -20.97 2.58 5.01
CA GLN A 13 -22.27 3.01 5.54
C GLN A 13 -22.17 4.13 6.59
N TYR A 14 -21.32 5.12 6.34
CA TYR A 14 -21.20 6.34 7.13
C TYR A 14 -20.99 7.58 6.25
N ASP A 15 -21.27 8.76 6.78
CA ASP A 15 -21.08 10.02 6.06
C ASP A 15 -19.59 10.33 5.87
N TRP A 16 -19.12 10.19 4.64
CA TRP A 16 -17.74 10.50 4.28
C TRP A 16 -17.55 12.02 4.23
N LYS A 17 -16.56 12.53 4.96
CA LYS A 17 -16.29 13.97 5.08
C LYS A 17 -15.04 14.36 4.28
N LEU A 18 -15.21 15.22 3.28
CA LEU A 18 -14.10 15.73 2.46
C LEU A 18 -13.06 16.47 3.30
N GLU A 19 -13.51 17.25 4.27
CA GLU A 19 -12.65 18.03 5.18
C GLU A 19 -11.68 17.13 5.96
N GLU A 20 -12.10 15.93 6.34
CA GLU A 20 -11.24 14.95 7.01
C GLU A 20 -10.14 14.43 6.08
N ALA A 21 -10.47 14.17 4.81
CA ALA A 21 -9.51 13.68 3.82
C ALA A 21 -8.49 14.74 3.38
N GLN A 22 -8.80 16.04 3.57
CA GLN A 22 -7.92 17.16 3.23
C GLN A 22 -6.90 17.49 4.34
N LYS A 23 -6.97 16.84 5.49
CA LYS A 23 -6.01 17.04 6.58
C LYS A 23 -4.65 16.49 6.18
N ASN A 24 -3.65 17.36 6.16
CA ASN A 24 -2.27 16.94 5.95
C ASN A 24 -1.73 16.21 7.18
N ILE A 25 -1.03 15.11 6.93
CA ILE A 25 -0.32 14.33 7.95
C ILE A 25 1.09 14.01 7.46
N LEU A 26 1.99 13.68 8.39
CA LEU A 26 3.21 12.98 8.03
C LEU A 26 2.87 11.57 7.55
N ARG A 27 3.56 11.11 6.50
CA ARG A 27 3.28 9.80 5.89
C ARG A 27 3.50 8.68 6.90
N THR A 28 2.45 7.93 7.19
CA THR A 28 2.46 6.84 8.18
C THR A 28 2.94 5.50 7.62
N HIS A 29 2.79 5.29 6.30
CA HIS A 29 3.20 4.09 5.58
C HIS A 29 3.61 4.41 4.14
N THR A 30 4.50 3.61 3.56
CA THR A 30 4.85 3.71 2.12
C THR A 30 3.69 3.38 1.20
N THR A 31 2.62 2.76 1.71
CA THR A 31 1.44 2.39 0.93
C THR A 31 0.77 3.58 0.25
N ALA A 32 0.84 4.77 0.84
CA ALA A 32 0.38 6.00 0.18
C ALA A 32 1.13 6.28 -1.15
N VAL A 33 2.41 5.94 -1.23
CA VAL A 33 3.22 6.02 -2.45
C VAL A 33 2.75 4.98 -3.47
N SER A 34 2.54 3.73 -3.03
CA SER A 34 2.01 2.66 -3.88
C SER A 34 0.64 3.03 -4.46
N THR A 35 -0.30 3.52 -3.64
CA THR A 35 -1.61 4.01 -4.10
C THR A 35 -1.47 5.10 -5.15
N ARG A 36 -0.54 6.05 -4.97
CA ARG A 36 -0.27 7.10 -5.98
C ARG A 36 0.25 6.52 -7.29
N MET A 37 1.12 5.53 -7.24
CA MET A 37 1.66 4.86 -8.44
C MET A 37 0.60 4.02 -9.15
N LEU A 38 -0.24 3.30 -8.40
CA LEU A 38 -1.37 2.53 -8.93
C LEU A 38 -2.42 3.44 -9.57
N TYR A 39 -2.71 4.59 -8.96
CA TYR A 39 -3.61 5.58 -9.55
C TYR A 39 -3.08 6.05 -10.92
N LYS A 40 -1.80 6.42 -11.00
CA LYS A 40 -1.16 6.81 -12.27
C LYS A 40 -1.20 5.70 -13.31
N LEU A 41 -0.94 4.45 -12.90
CA LEU A 41 -1.05 3.28 -13.78
C LEU A 41 -2.48 3.12 -14.33
N GLY A 42 -3.50 3.27 -13.48
CA GLY A 42 -4.90 3.18 -13.87
C GLY A 42 -5.39 4.33 -14.76
N GLN A 43 -4.63 5.41 -14.93
CA GLN A 43 -4.92 6.49 -15.89
C GLN A 43 -4.32 6.23 -17.28
N GLN A 44 -3.52 5.17 -17.46
CA GLN A 44 -2.97 4.83 -18.76
C GLN A 44 -4.06 4.33 -19.71
N LYS A 45 -3.89 4.60 -21.01
CA LYS A 45 -4.84 4.13 -22.04
C LYS A 45 -4.92 2.61 -22.10
N GLU A 46 -3.78 1.95 -21.93
CA GLU A 46 -3.64 0.50 -21.93
C GLU A 46 -2.96 0.09 -20.63
N PHE A 47 -3.48 -0.96 -20.00
CA PHE A 47 -2.86 -1.51 -18.81
C PHE A 47 -1.60 -2.28 -19.19
N THR A 48 -0.50 -1.98 -18.50
CA THR A 48 0.76 -2.71 -18.61
C THR A 48 1.09 -3.31 -17.25
N PRO A 49 1.37 -4.62 -17.15
CA PRO A 49 1.84 -5.24 -15.91
C PRO A 49 3.12 -4.57 -15.40
N VAL A 50 3.19 -4.32 -14.09
CA VAL A 50 4.32 -3.63 -13.47
C VAL A 50 4.65 -4.21 -12.09
N LYS A 51 5.90 -4.02 -11.70
CA LYS A 51 6.43 -4.37 -10.37
C LYS A 51 7.10 -3.13 -9.80
N TYR A 52 6.57 -2.61 -8.71
CA TYR A 52 7.13 -1.46 -7.99
C TYR A 52 7.75 -1.90 -6.67
N PHE A 53 8.77 -1.17 -6.23
CA PHE A 53 9.30 -1.28 -4.88
C PHE A 53 9.64 0.11 -4.34
N SER A 54 9.63 0.25 -3.02
CA SER A 54 10.08 1.46 -2.34
C SER A 54 10.69 1.12 -0.98
N ILE A 55 11.67 1.92 -0.57
CA ILE A 55 12.25 1.93 0.77
C ILE A 55 12.30 3.39 1.17
N ASP A 56 11.52 3.77 2.18
CA ASP A 56 11.41 5.18 2.55
C ASP A 56 11.02 5.34 4.01
N ARG A 57 11.30 6.52 4.56
CA ARG A 57 10.99 6.85 5.96
C ARG A 57 9.50 7.12 6.15
N VAL A 58 8.96 6.62 7.25
CA VAL A 58 7.59 6.80 7.70
C VAL A 58 7.55 7.25 9.15
N PHE A 59 6.46 7.90 9.55
CA PHE A 59 6.29 8.49 10.87
C PHE A 59 5.08 7.89 11.57
N ARG A 60 5.24 7.47 12.82
CA ARG A 60 4.12 7.00 13.64
C ARG A 60 4.15 7.68 15.00
N ASN A 61 2.99 8.19 15.39
CA ASN A 61 2.78 8.76 16.71
C ASN A 61 2.50 7.63 17.72
N GLU A 62 3.50 6.78 17.94
CA GLU A 62 3.49 5.70 18.92
C GLU A 62 4.24 6.15 20.17
N THR A 63 3.89 5.59 21.33
CA THR A 63 4.62 5.86 22.58
C THR A 63 6.06 5.39 22.40
N LEU A 64 7.02 6.31 22.55
CA LEU A 64 8.44 5.99 22.50
C LEU A 64 8.76 4.97 23.59
N ASP A 65 9.21 3.79 23.18
CA ASP A 65 9.78 2.78 24.06
C ASP A 65 11.10 2.24 23.47
N ALA A 66 11.73 1.29 24.15
CA ALA A 66 13.02 0.74 23.73
C ALA A 66 13.02 0.10 22.32
N THR A 67 11.84 -0.16 21.75
CA THR A 67 11.63 -0.86 20.47
C THR A 67 10.86 -0.03 19.43
N HIS A 68 10.18 1.03 19.84
CA HIS A 68 9.34 1.86 18.96
C HIS A 68 9.92 3.27 18.81
N LEU A 69 10.51 3.53 17.65
CA LEU A 69 10.91 4.88 17.23
C LEU A 69 9.73 5.61 16.59
N ALA A 70 9.65 6.93 16.80
CA ALA A 70 8.66 7.77 16.14
C ALA A 70 8.79 7.81 14.60
N GLU A 71 9.95 7.41 14.07
CA GLU A 71 10.19 7.22 12.64
C GLU A 71 11.04 5.98 12.37
N PHE A 72 10.79 5.33 11.23
CA PHE A 72 11.59 4.20 10.75
C PHE A 72 11.48 4.07 9.22
N HIS A 73 12.30 3.21 8.62
CA HIS A 73 12.25 2.93 7.18
C HIS A 73 11.34 1.74 6.92
N GLN A 74 10.30 1.94 6.09
CA GLN A 74 9.42 0.88 5.64
C GLN A 74 9.82 0.45 4.22
N ILE A 75 9.83 -0.87 3.98
CA ILE A 75 10.04 -1.49 2.66
C ILE A 75 8.68 -1.96 2.16
N GLU A 76 8.37 -1.70 0.89
CA GLU A 76 7.14 -2.18 0.26
C GLU A 76 7.35 -2.55 -1.20
N GLY A 77 6.75 -3.67 -1.61
CA GLY A 77 6.72 -4.13 -3.00
C GLY A 77 5.28 -4.36 -3.45
N VAL A 78 4.99 -3.98 -4.70
CA VAL A 78 3.67 -4.15 -5.31
C VAL A 78 3.84 -4.75 -6.70
N VAL A 79 3.10 -5.83 -6.99
CA VAL A 79 3.03 -6.47 -8.30
C VAL A 79 1.61 -6.34 -8.82
N THR A 80 1.44 -5.83 -10.03
CA THR A 80 0.14 -5.77 -10.71
C THR A 80 0.22 -6.47 -12.05
N ASP A 81 -0.69 -7.41 -12.25
CA ASP A 81 -0.85 -8.17 -13.48
C ASP A 81 -2.30 -8.67 -13.56
N TYR A 82 -2.65 -9.31 -14.66
CA TYR A 82 -3.96 -9.92 -14.84
C TYR A 82 -4.09 -11.20 -14.01
N ASN A 83 -5.24 -11.36 -13.36
CA ASN A 83 -5.65 -12.61 -12.69
C ASN A 83 -4.65 -13.14 -11.64
N LEU A 84 -3.94 -12.25 -10.95
CA LEU A 84 -3.07 -12.64 -9.84
C LEU A 84 -3.85 -13.36 -8.73
N THR A 85 -3.22 -14.37 -8.16
CA THR A 85 -3.76 -15.22 -7.10
C THR A 85 -2.95 -15.09 -5.81
N LEU A 86 -3.45 -15.67 -4.72
CA LEU A 86 -2.66 -15.82 -3.49
C LEU A 86 -1.39 -16.66 -3.71
N GLY A 87 -1.42 -17.61 -4.66
CA GLY A 87 -0.25 -18.41 -5.06
C GLY A 87 0.89 -17.55 -5.59
N ASP A 88 0.56 -16.56 -6.42
CA ASP A 88 1.55 -15.61 -6.97
C ASP A 88 2.18 -14.76 -5.87
N LEU A 89 1.36 -14.29 -4.91
CA LEU A 89 1.87 -13.55 -3.74
C LEU A 89 2.86 -14.41 -2.93
N MET A 90 2.49 -15.65 -2.63
CA MET A 90 3.37 -16.58 -1.90
C MET A 90 4.66 -16.86 -2.67
N GLY A 91 4.58 -17.03 -3.99
CA GLY A 91 5.74 -17.25 -4.86
C GLY A 91 6.69 -16.04 -4.86
N VAL A 92 6.17 -14.82 -4.92
CA VAL A 92 6.96 -13.59 -4.81
C VAL A 92 7.63 -13.47 -3.45
N LEU A 93 6.89 -13.73 -2.36
CA LEU A 93 7.44 -13.69 -1.00
C LEU A 93 8.56 -14.72 -0.85
N TYR A 94 8.35 -15.96 -1.29
CA TYR A 94 9.37 -17.00 -1.26
C TYR A 94 10.63 -16.56 -2.02
N ALA A 95 10.48 -16.13 -3.28
CA ALA A 95 11.61 -15.69 -4.11
C ALA A 95 12.37 -14.49 -3.51
N PHE A 96 11.67 -13.58 -2.84
CA PHE A 96 12.26 -12.44 -2.15
C PHE A 96 13.09 -12.89 -0.93
N PHE A 97 12.52 -13.71 -0.06
CA PHE A 97 13.19 -14.16 1.17
C PHE A 97 14.34 -15.13 0.90
N SER A 98 14.26 -16.00 -0.11
CA SER A 98 15.36 -16.88 -0.52
C SER A 98 16.62 -16.10 -0.93
N LYS A 99 16.48 -14.86 -1.43
CA LYS A 99 17.62 -13.99 -1.76
C LYS A 99 18.21 -13.26 -0.54
N MET A 100 17.56 -13.34 0.62
CA MET A 100 17.99 -12.69 1.86
C MET A 100 18.55 -13.69 2.89
N GLY A 101 18.86 -14.91 2.48
CA GLY A 101 19.47 -15.93 3.34
C GLY A 101 18.51 -16.55 4.36
N LYS A 102 17.19 -16.42 4.15
CA LYS A 102 16.18 -17.24 4.82
C LYS A 102 15.60 -18.20 3.78
N TYR A 103 15.65 -19.50 4.12
CA TYR A 103 15.49 -20.70 3.28
C TYR A 103 16.75 -21.11 2.52
#